data_AF-A0A935PYY9-F1
#
_entry.id   AF-A0A935PYY9-F1
#
_cell.length_a   1.000
_cell.length_b   1.000
_cell.length_c   1.000
_cell.angle_alpha   90.00
_cell.angle_beta   90.00
_cell.angle_gamma   90.00
#
_symmetry.space_group_name_H-M   'P 1'
#
loop_
_entity.id
_entity.type
_entity.pdbx_description
1 polymer ?
#
loop_
_entity_poly.entity_id
_entity_poly.type
_entity_poly.pdbx_seq_one_letter_code
_entity_poly.pdbx_strand_id
1 'polypeptide(L)'
;MSRANSEHPVGAGTSSSAGEAIGELKFEAALAELEQIVQSMEGGRLPLEESLAAYRRGSELLRHCQQQLGDAERQVQILENGTLRDFEPDGGEAR
;
A
#
# COMPACT_ATOMS: atom_id res chain seq x y z
N MET A 1 -11.10 36.79 21.26
CA MET A 1 -10.27 36.22 20.18
C MET A 1 -9.33 35.17 20.77
N SER A 2 -9.84 33.96 21.00
CA SER A 2 -9.04 32.75 21.28
C SER A 2 -9.85 31.57 20.78
N ARG A 3 -9.48 31.00 19.63
CA ARG A 3 -10.05 29.72 19.18
C ARG A 3 -9.09 28.64 19.63
N ALA A 4 -9.57 27.82 20.57
CA ALA A 4 -8.87 26.68 21.12
C ALA A 4 -8.61 25.63 20.02
N ASN A 5 -7.36 25.19 19.95
CA ASN A 5 -7.00 23.90 19.38
C ASN A 5 -7.47 22.82 20.37
N SER A 6 -8.29 21.88 19.93
CA SER A 6 -8.68 20.68 20.70
C SER A 6 -9.04 19.58 19.71
N GLU A 7 -7.98 18.95 19.23
CA GLU A 7 -7.78 17.49 19.20
C GLU A 7 -9.04 16.65 19.44
N HIS A 8 -9.35 15.79 18.47
CA HIS A 8 -9.99 14.50 18.74
C HIS A 8 -9.30 13.42 17.92
N PRO A 9 -9.30 12.19 18.43
CA PRO A 9 -8.13 11.33 18.42
C PRO A 9 -8.37 10.02 17.66
N VAL A 10 -7.33 9.20 17.63
CA VAL A 10 -7.33 7.73 17.51
C VAL A 10 -8.01 7.09 16.29
N GLY A 11 -7.13 6.56 15.43
CA GLY A 11 -7.41 5.45 14.53
C GLY A 11 -6.20 4.55 14.42
N ALA A 12 -5.66 4.10 15.56
CA ALA A 12 -4.74 2.98 15.59
C ALA A 12 -5.51 1.74 15.07
N GLY A 13 -5.33 1.42 13.79
CA GLY A 13 -5.80 0.19 13.18
C GLY A 13 -4.96 -0.99 13.63
N THR A 14 -4.99 -1.31 14.92
CA THR A 14 -4.52 -2.59 15.45
C THR A 14 -5.60 -3.63 15.17
N SER A 15 -5.60 -4.19 13.97
CA SER A 15 -6.23 -5.49 13.70
C SER A 15 -5.10 -6.45 13.34
N SER A 16 -4.44 -6.95 14.38
CA SER A 16 -3.54 -8.09 14.25
C SER A 16 -4.40 -9.33 14.02
N SER A 17 -4.47 -9.76 12.77
CA SER A 17 -5.02 -11.04 12.34
C SER A 17 -3.92 -11.72 11.54
N ALA A 18 -3.10 -12.51 12.23
CA ALA A 18 -2.00 -13.30 11.65
C ALA A 18 -2.48 -14.47 10.76
N GLY A 19 -3.68 -14.35 10.18
CA GLY A 19 -4.33 -15.34 9.32
C GLY A 19 -5.27 -14.72 8.28
N GLU A 20 -5.18 -13.41 8.03
CA GLU A 20 -5.98 -12.77 6.98
C GLU A 20 -5.57 -13.28 5.60
N ALA A 21 -6.57 -13.54 4.76
CA ALA A 21 -6.35 -13.96 3.39
C ALA A 21 -5.67 -12.81 2.63
N ILE A 22 -4.60 -13.11 1.89
CA ILE A 22 -3.78 -12.09 1.20
C ILE A 22 -4.63 -11.20 0.30
N GLY A 23 -5.66 -11.77 -0.34
CA GLY A 23 -6.56 -11.03 -1.22
C GLY A 23 -7.39 -9.94 -0.53
N GLU A 24 -7.51 -9.96 0.80
CA GLU A 24 -8.24 -8.95 1.58
C GLU A 24 -7.32 -7.86 2.15
N LEU A 25 -6.01 -8.06 2.12
CA LEU A 25 -5.04 -7.10 2.65
C LEU A 25 -4.98 -5.85 1.78
N LYS A 26 -4.98 -4.68 2.43
CA LYS A 26 -4.62 -3.43 1.76
C LYS A 26 -3.13 -3.39 1.43
N PHE A 27 -2.75 -2.59 0.44
CA PHE A 27 -1.36 -2.43 0.00
C PHE A 27 -0.37 -2.22 1.16
N GLU A 28 -0.63 -1.26 2.06
CA GLU A 28 0.27 -0.96 3.19
C GLU A 28 0.45 -2.15 4.13
N ALA A 29 -0.63 -2.90 4.40
CA ALA A 29 -0.58 -4.08 5.27
C ALA A 29 0.18 -5.23 4.61
N ALA A 30 -0.09 -5.48 3.32
CA ALA A 30 0.61 -6.52 2.56
C ALA A 30 2.11 -6.22 2.41
N LEU A 31 2.46 -4.94 2.21
CA LEU A 31 3.85 -4.50 2.15
C LEU A 31 4.55 -4.64 3.50
N ALA A 32 3.92 -4.21 4.59
CA ALA A 32 4.48 -4.34 5.93
C ALA A 32 4.73 -5.83 6.28
N GLU A 33 3.79 -6.72 5.96
CA GLU A 33 3.98 -8.15 6.18
C GLU A 33 5.15 -8.71 5.34
N LEU A 34 5.27 -8.29 4.08
CA LEU A 34 6.37 -8.68 3.22
C LEU A 34 7.73 -8.24 3.78
N GLU A 35 7.83 -7.00 4.28
CA GLU A 35 9.04 -6.49 4.91
C GLU A 35 9.45 -7.31 6.15
N GLN A 36 8.47 -7.69 6.98
CA GLN A 36 8.72 -8.55 8.14
C GLN A 36 9.24 -9.94 7.74
N ILE A 37 8.68 -10.52 6.67
CA ILE A 37 9.14 -11.79 6.13
C ILE A 37 10.59 -11.68 5.64
N VAL A 38 10.90 -10.66 4.84
CA VAL A 38 12.25 -10.42 4.34
C VAL A 38 13.24 -10.24 5.49
N GLN A 39 12.89 -9.42 6.47
CA GLN A 39 13.73 -9.19 7.66
C GLN A 39 13.99 -10.49 8.44
N SER A 40 12.98 -11.36 8.53
CA SER A 40 13.12 -12.67 9.16
C SER A 40 14.10 -13.55 8.38
N MET A 41 13.96 -13.61 7.05
CA MET A 41 14.83 -14.39 6.16
C MET A 41 16.28 -13.92 6.18
N GLU A 42 16.52 -12.60 6.19
CA GLU A 42 17.85 -12.00 6.29
C GLU A 42 18.54 -12.31 7.62
N GLY A 43 17.77 -12.59 8.67
CA GLY A 43 18.29 -13.02 9.97
C GLY A 43 19.02 -14.37 9.95
N GLY A 44 18.90 -15.15 8.87
CA GLY A 44 19.72 -16.35 8.59
C GLY A 44 19.54 -17.52 9.57
N ARG A 45 18.56 -17.45 10.47
CA ARG A 45 18.32 -18.46 11.52
C ARG A 45 17.03 -19.28 11.33
N LEU A 46 16.30 -19.05 10.24
CA LEU A 46 15.11 -19.83 9.95
C LEU A 46 15.47 -21.27 9.54
N PRO A 47 14.82 -22.28 10.13
CA PRO A 47 14.82 -23.63 9.58
C PRO A 47 14.39 -23.65 8.11
N LEU A 48 14.81 -24.67 7.38
CA LEU A 48 14.52 -24.81 5.94
C LEU A 48 13.00 -24.76 5.65
N GLU A 49 12.20 -25.45 6.46
CA GLU A 49 10.75 -25.51 6.28
C GLU A 49 10.09 -24.14 6.47
N GLU A 50 10.52 -23.39 7.49
CA GLU A 50 10.06 -22.02 7.72
C GLU A 50 10.54 -21.07 6.63
N SER A 51 11.76 -21.26 6.13
CA SER A 51 12.30 -20.47 5.00
C SER A 51 11.48 -20.67 3.72
N LEU A 52 11.04 -21.90 3.45
CA LEU A 52 10.16 -22.22 2.33
C LEU A 52 8.75 -21.63 2.52
N ALA A 53 8.23 -21.66 3.74
CA ALA A 53 6.94 -21.02 4.05
C ALA A 53 7.01 -19.49 3.90
N ALA A 54 8.05 -18.87 4.44
CA ALA A 54 8.36 -17.45 4.30
C ALA A 54 8.46 -17.03 2.83
N TYR A 55 9.20 -17.79 2.02
CA TYR A 55 9.33 -17.52 0.58
C TYR A 55 7.98 -17.59 -0.15
N ARG A 56 7.17 -18.64 0.10
CA ARG A 56 5.84 -18.78 -0.53
C ARG A 56 4.94 -17.59 -0.17
N ARG A 57 4.81 -17.30 1.13
CA ARG A 57 4.01 -16.18 1.61
C ARG A 57 4.50 -14.84 1.04
N GLY A 58 5.81 -14.60 1.05
CA GLY A 58 6.41 -13.41 0.47
C GLY A 58 6.13 -13.27 -1.04
N SER A 59 6.18 -14.37 -1.80
CA SER A 59 5.87 -14.35 -3.24
C SER A 59 4.41 -14.02 -3.52
N GLU A 60 3.48 -14.49 -2.69
CA GLU A 60 2.06 -14.18 -2.80
C GLU A 60 1.77 -12.72 -2.45
N LEU A 61 2.36 -12.21 -1.35
CA LEU A 61 2.26 -10.80 -0.96
C LEU A 61 2.82 -9.87 -2.04
N LEU A 62 3.98 -10.20 -2.62
CA LEU A 62 4.58 -9.42 -3.70
C LEU A 62 3.64 -9.35 -4.92
N ARG A 63 3.05 -10.48 -5.31
CA ARG A 63 2.10 -10.54 -6.42
C ARG A 63 0.86 -9.68 -6.13
N HIS A 64 0.34 -9.76 -4.92
CA HIS A 64 -0.81 -8.95 -4.48
C HIS A 64 -0.51 -7.45 -4.51
N CYS A 65 0.66 -7.03 -4.02
CA CYS A 65 1.10 -5.64 -4.08
C CYS A 65 1.21 -5.16 -5.54
N GLN A 66 1.80 -5.95 -6.43
CA GLN A 66 1.91 -5.62 -7.85
C GLN A 66 0.53 -5.49 -8.52
N GLN A 67 -0.42 -6.36 -8.17
CA GLN A 67 -1.79 -6.27 -8.67
C GLN A 67 -2.46 -4.97 -8.23
N GLN A 68 -2.39 -4.62 -6.95
CA GLN A 68 -2.96 -3.37 -6.44
C GLN A 68 -2.35 -2.12 -7.10
N LEU A 69 -1.03 -2.10 -7.30
CA LEU A 69 -0.36 -1.01 -8.01
C LEU A 69 -0.82 -0.95 -9.48
N GLY A 70 -0.92 -2.08 -10.16
CA GLY A 70 -1.41 -2.14 -11.53
C GLY A 70 -2.87 -1.70 -11.66
N ASP A 71 -3.71 -1.99 -10.67
CA ASP A 71 -5.10 -1.54 -10.63
C ASP A 71 -5.19 -0.02 -10.45
N ALA A 72 -4.38 0.52 -9.53
CA ALA A 72 -4.28 1.96 -9.31
C ALA A 72 -3.77 2.69 -10.56
N GLU A 73 -2.73 2.17 -11.22
CA GLU A 73 -2.20 2.74 -12.46
C GLU A 73 -3.25 2.76 -13.57
N ARG A 74 -3.99 1.66 -13.75
CA ARG A 74 -5.10 1.62 -14.73
C ARG A 74 -6.19 2.63 -14.40
N GLN A 75 -6.52 2.80 -13.13
CA GLN A 75 -7.51 3.80 -12.71
C GLN A 75 -7.04 5.22 -13.03
N VAL A 76 -5.76 5.54 -12.79
CA VAL A 76 -5.16 6.83 -13.18
C VAL A 76 -5.25 7.02 -14.69
N GLN A 77 -4.82 6.03 -15.48
CA GLN A 77 -4.88 6.10 -16.94
C GLN A 77 -6.30 6.30 -17.48
N ILE A 78 -7.32 5.69 -16.85
CA ILE A 78 -8.72 5.89 -17.22
C ILE A 78 -9.17 7.32 -16.89
N LEU A 79 -8.77 7.88 -15.76
CA LEU A 79 -9.11 9.27 -15.39
C LEU A 79 -8.45 10.27 -16.35
N GLU A 80 -7.19 10.03 -16.71
CA GLU A 80 -6.45 10.84 -17.70
C GLU A 80 -7.05 10.73 -19.11
N ASN A 81 -7.47 9.54 -19.53
CA ASN A 81 -8.03 9.30 -20.86
C ASN A 81 -9.54 9.60 -20.96
N GLY A 82 -10.27 9.61 -19.84
CA GLY A 82 -11.73 9.62 -19.81
C GLY A 82 -12.39 10.83 -19.15
N THR A 83 -11.68 11.68 -18.39
CA THR A 83 -12.33 12.80 -17.67
C THR A 83 -11.49 14.09 -17.49
N LEU A 84 -10.19 14.16 -17.81
CA LEU A 84 -9.41 15.39 -17.57
C LEU A 84 -8.49 15.82 -18.75
N ARG A 85 -9.10 16.02 -19.93
CA ARG A 85 -8.81 17.25 -20.70
C ARG A 85 -10.05 18.10 -20.45
N ASP A 86 -10.01 19.12 -19.59
CA ASP A 86 -9.25 20.35 -19.81
C ASP A 86 -8.35 20.73 -18.62
N PHE A 87 -7.04 20.82 -18.87
CA PHE A 87 -6.20 21.77 -18.13
C PHE A 87 -5.86 22.89 -19.10
N GLU A 88 -6.74 23.90 -19.18
CA GLU A 88 -6.38 25.21 -19.69
C GLU A 88 -5.75 26.01 -18.53
N PRO A 89 -4.43 26.24 -18.52
CA PRO A 89 -3.88 27.27 -17.65
C PRO A 89 -4.47 28.61 -18.12
N ASP A 90 -5.29 29.23 -17.27
CA ASP A 90 -5.83 30.58 -17.50
C ASP A 90 -4.71 31.52 -17.93
N GLY A 91 -4.95 32.23 -19.04
CA GLY A 91 -3.98 33.03 -19.75
C GLY A 91 -3.31 34.07 -18.85
N GLY A 92 -1.97 34.05 -18.83
CA GLY A 92 -1.17 34.90 -17.96
C GLY A 92 0.05 35.50 -18.63
N GLU A 93 0.03 35.81 -19.93
CA GLU A 93 1.02 36.71 -20.54
C GLU A 93 0.32 37.78 -21.38
N ALA A 94 -0.15 38.81 -20.68
CA ALA A 94 -0.36 40.13 -21.27
C ALA A 94 1.02 40.77 -21.54
N ARG A 95 1.42 40.84 -22.81
CA ARG A 95 2.35 41.85 -23.32
C ARG A 95 1.96 42.31 -24.71
#